data_AF-A0A831PPP5-F1
#
_entry.id   AF-A0A831PPP5-F1
#
_cell.length_a   1.000
_cell.length_b   1.000
_cell.length_c   1.000
_cell.angle_alpha   90.00
_cell.angle_beta   90.00
_cell.angle_gamma   90.00
#
_symmetry.space_group_name_H-M   'P 1'
#
loop_
_entity.id
_entity.type
_entity.pdbx_description
1 polymer ?
#
loop_
_entity_poly.entity_id
_entity_poly.type
_entity_poly.pdbx_seq_one_letter_code
_entity_poly.pdbx_strand_id
1 'polypeptide(L)'
;MPRTGIRRLASRVMLDHLAISVRRQKKLIILFLLTIFLPSAALSVFSIRAIRNERYRLSQQLENEHRRAAAFITHQVDAGFGRVEHTMEKLAQDDSFRQRDYALIRGAMQTQLEPDDLVELVFLAYDDGELLFPLFRPARALRAPPEPSPLNGVQEDRLDRARRMEFVQDRFSEAATLYEQVLARSEDRQIRARMLNNMARCLAKSTDDDRAILCYVRICREYPDCTTSSRLPLDLVARIQMAKCYRNRGADTNARAAFLQAYRDLLKNRWPLEVDQFNLFASILEKELSDNLEGTEREPGVKGTLWAFLTLKELRIELSEQWRVVNAVTNSVWPELWKKGEAEYFESSLPIRFSAPVDEEDYLIICVPVPGDDQQAWLGVKIDDSQLLHREMARIWNDFPFAHESSSSVSTLSGRVLSEYGSPSSGASTVVASFEGQFPPWRINFSSPAMRRLAVMNLMKSYHLWTILTILILLTFGTALVVRTLTHEMEVLGLKSDFLASVSHEYRTPIMSIMVLVERLRQGKVKSAYKVNEYYTIISQNADKLGGLVR
;
A
#
# COMPACT_ATOMS: atom_id res chain seq x y z
N MET A 1 63.30 -0.13 -44.73
CA MET A 1 64.68 0.15 -44.28
C MET A 1 64.65 1.16 -43.12
N PRO A 2 65.60 1.11 -42.18
CA PRO A 2 65.31 0.88 -40.76
C PRO A 2 65.23 2.17 -39.92
N ARG A 3 64.08 2.45 -39.30
CA ARG A 3 63.93 3.45 -38.21
C ARG A 3 63.64 2.84 -36.84
N THR A 4 63.55 1.51 -36.74
CA THR A 4 63.18 0.78 -35.51
C THR A 4 64.37 0.30 -34.67
N GLY A 5 65.60 0.25 -35.23
CA GLY A 5 66.80 -0.21 -34.53
C GLY A 5 67.41 0.81 -33.55
N ILE A 6 67.43 2.10 -33.93
CA ILE A 6 68.13 3.15 -33.16
C ILE A 6 67.35 3.51 -31.87
N ARG A 7 66.02 3.51 -31.90
CA ARG A 7 65.19 3.71 -30.69
C ARG A 7 65.32 2.58 -29.67
N ARG A 8 65.51 1.33 -30.12
CA ARG A 8 65.67 0.17 -29.24
C ARG A 8 67.06 0.09 -28.59
N LEU A 9 68.12 0.54 -29.25
CA LEU A 9 69.45 0.64 -28.65
C LEU A 9 69.53 1.79 -27.62
N ALA A 10 68.98 2.96 -27.95
CA ALA A 10 68.93 4.09 -27.02
C ALA A 10 68.08 3.75 -25.77
N SER A 11 66.95 3.05 -25.94
CA SER A 11 66.13 2.64 -24.79
C SER A 11 66.83 1.58 -23.91
N ARG A 12 67.59 0.65 -24.49
CA ARG A 12 68.32 -0.37 -23.70
C ARG A 12 69.45 0.24 -22.89
N VAL A 13 70.27 1.10 -23.50
CA VAL A 13 71.36 1.80 -22.81
C VAL A 13 70.80 2.70 -21.70
N MET A 14 69.71 3.42 -21.98
CA MET A 14 69.04 4.25 -20.98
C MET A 14 68.47 3.43 -19.81
N LEU A 15 67.91 2.25 -20.07
CA LEU A 15 67.39 1.33 -19.04
C LEU A 15 68.51 0.69 -18.19
N ASP A 16 69.63 0.31 -18.81
CA ASP A 16 70.78 -0.25 -18.10
C ASP A 16 71.43 0.81 -17.18
N HIS A 17 71.55 2.06 -17.65
CA HIS A 17 71.99 3.18 -16.82
C HIS A 17 71.01 3.50 -15.69
N LEU A 18 69.69 3.43 -15.93
CA LEU A 18 68.66 3.58 -14.90
C LEU A 18 68.77 2.50 -13.82
N ALA A 19 68.98 1.24 -14.21
CA ALA A 19 69.11 0.12 -13.28
C ALA A 19 70.34 0.25 -12.36
N ILE A 20 71.46 0.77 -12.88
CA ILE A 20 72.68 1.02 -12.11
C ILE A 20 72.48 2.17 -11.12
N SER A 21 71.85 3.27 -11.54
CA SER A 21 71.53 4.41 -10.66
C SER A 21 70.54 4.04 -9.56
N VAL A 22 69.51 3.23 -9.86
CA VAL A 22 68.55 2.68 -8.88
C VAL A 22 69.25 1.79 -7.86
N ARG A 23 70.26 0.99 -8.26
CA ARG A 23 71.06 0.17 -7.34
C ARG A 23 71.87 1.02 -6.35
N ARG A 24 72.37 2.17 -6.78
CA ARG A 24 73.20 3.07 -5.95
C ARG A 24 72.38 3.87 -4.95
N GLN A 25 71.13 4.20 -5.28
CA GLN A 25 70.20 4.94 -4.42
C GLN A 25 69.16 4.08 -3.69
N LYS A 26 69.42 2.77 -3.53
CA LYS A 26 68.55 1.84 -2.78
C LYS A 26 68.12 2.37 -1.40
N LYS A 27 69.01 3.04 -0.68
CA LYS A 27 68.70 3.61 0.66
C LYS A 27 67.61 4.69 0.59
N LEU A 28 67.65 5.58 -0.41
CA LEU A 28 66.65 6.64 -0.60
C LEU A 28 65.30 6.07 -1.06
N ILE A 29 65.32 5.07 -1.95
CA ILE A 29 64.11 4.39 -2.40
C ILE A 29 63.46 3.62 -1.24
N ILE A 30 64.25 2.93 -0.42
CA ILE A 30 63.76 2.25 0.80
C ILE A 30 63.19 3.27 1.77
N LEU A 31 63.87 4.41 2.00
CA LEU A 31 63.36 5.47 2.87
C LEU A 31 62.01 5.99 2.38
N PHE A 32 61.88 6.33 1.09
CA PHE A 32 60.61 6.76 0.48
C PHE A 32 59.50 5.71 0.63
N LEU A 33 59.81 4.44 0.37
CA LEU A 33 58.85 3.35 0.55
C LEU A 33 58.36 3.23 1.99
N LEU A 34 59.25 3.38 2.96
CA LEU A 34 58.96 3.15 4.37
C LEU A 34 58.28 4.37 5.03
N THR A 35 58.68 5.59 4.68
CA THR A 35 58.17 6.81 5.33
C THR A 35 56.96 7.43 4.64
N ILE A 36 56.79 7.22 3.32
CA ILE A 36 55.72 7.86 2.54
C ILE A 36 54.75 6.81 2.02
N PHE A 37 55.24 5.82 1.27
CA PHE A 37 54.36 4.88 0.57
C PHE A 37 53.60 3.94 1.53
N LEU A 38 54.30 3.32 2.48
CA LEU A 38 53.70 2.34 3.40
C LEU A 38 52.61 2.95 4.30
N PRO A 39 52.81 4.12 4.95
CA PRO A 39 51.76 4.78 5.73
C PRO A 39 50.59 5.23 4.85
N SER A 40 50.86 5.72 3.64
CA SER A 40 49.84 6.12 2.68
C SER A 40 48.95 4.96 2.23
N ALA A 41 49.56 3.80 1.94
CA ALA A 41 48.83 2.58 1.59
C ALA A 41 47.97 2.09 2.76
N ALA A 42 48.51 2.12 3.98
CA ALA A 42 47.76 1.76 5.18
C ALA A 42 46.55 2.69 5.39
N LEU A 43 46.73 4.00 5.31
CA LEU A 43 45.65 4.99 5.41
C LEU A 43 44.58 4.80 4.33
N SER A 44 44.96 4.46 3.10
CA SER A 44 44.01 4.17 2.02
C SER A 44 43.13 2.95 2.37
N VAL A 45 43.73 1.86 2.87
CA VAL A 45 42.98 0.66 3.30
C VAL A 45 42.06 0.96 4.48
N PHE A 46 42.53 1.74 5.47
CA PHE A 46 41.69 2.14 6.61
C PHE A 46 40.54 3.05 6.17
N SER A 47 40.76 3.98 5.24
CA SER A 47 39.70 4.84 4.68
C SER A 47 38.64 4.02 3.94
N ILE A 48 39.03 3.04 3.11
CA ILE A 48 38.07 2.17 2.43
C ILE A 48 37.26 1.34 3.43
N ARG A 49 37.92 0.79 4.47
CA ARG A 49 37.23 0.04 5.54
C ARG A 49 36.28 0.93 6.34
N ALA A 50 36.69 2.15 6.67
CA ALA A 50 35.87 3.12 7.40
C ALA A 50 34.61 3.49 6.61
N ILE A 51 34.73 3.80 5.33
CA ILE A 51 33.58 4.09 4.44
C ILE A 51 32.63 2.90 4.35
N ARG A 52 33.17 1.67 4.20
CA ARG A 52 32.33 0.46 4.16
C ARG A 52 31.57 0.26 5.47
N ASN A 53 32.24 0.49 6.60
CA ASN A 53 31.65 0.37 7.93
C ASN A 53 30.58 1.44 8.19
N GLU A 54 30.82 2.67 7.76
CA GLU A 54 29.85 3.78 7.85
C GLU A 54 28.61 3.52 6.99
N ARG A 55 28.79 3.03 5.76
CA ARG A 55 27.67 2.60 4.89
C ARG A 55 26.85 1.49 5.53
N TYR A 56 27.51 0.48 6.09
CA TYR A 56 26.84 -0.61 6.78
C TYR A 56 26.04 -0.11 7.99
N ARG A 57 26.65 0.75 8.83
CA ARG A 57 25.99 1.39 9.97
C ARG A 57 24.76 2.20 9.56
N LEU A 58 24.86 3.02 8.51
CA LEU A 58 23.74 3.80 8.00
C LEU A 58 22.61 2.91 7.46
N SER A 59 22.93 1.84 6.71
CA SER A 59 21.92 0.89 6.24
C SER A 59 21.19 0.19 7.38
N GLN A 60 21.91 -0.21 8.42
CA GLN A 60 21.35 -0.83 9.61
C GLN A 60 20.50 0.15 10.43
N GLN A 61 20.90 1.42 10.52
CA GLN A 61 20.09 2.45 11.19
C GLN A 61 18.78 2.69 10.45
N LEU A 62 18.82 2.79 9.12
CA LEU A 62 17.62 2.97 8.29
C LEU A 62 16.68 1.76 8.38
N GLU A 63 17.21 0.53 8.31
CA GLU A 63 16.41 -0.69 8.45
C GLU A 63 15.74 -0.77 9.84
N ASN A 64 16.48 -0.45 10.90
CA ASN A 64 15.94 -0.40 12.26
C ASN A 64 14.92 0.73 12.46
N GLU A 65 15.05 1.85 11.74
CA GLU A 65 14.05 2.92 11.74
C GLU A 65 12.78 2.46 11.00
N HIS A 66 12.89 1.87 9.81
CA HIS A 66 11.75 1.32 9.09
C HIS A 66 11.04 0.21 9.88
N ARG A 67 11.79 -0.67 10.57
CA ARG A 67 11.19 -1.70 11.42
C ARG A 67 10.41 -1.10 12.59
N ARG A 68 10.95 -0.05 13.24
CA ARG A 68 10.23 0.66 14.31
C ARG A 68 9.01 1.41 13.79
N ALA A 69 9.11 2.02 12.61
CA ALA A 69 8.00 2.66 11.94
C ALA A 69 6.87 1.69 11.57
N ALA A 70 7.23 0.54 11.01
CA ALA A 70 6.28 -0.54 10.73
C ALA A 70 5.60 -1.00 12.02
N ALA A 71 6.38 -1.29 13.06
CA ALA A 71 5.86 -1.73 14.36
C ALA A 71 4.90 -0.71 14.98
N PHE A 72 5.17 0.60 14.83
CA PHE A 72 4.27 1.66 15.29
C PHE A 72 2.93 1.62 14.56
N ILE A 73 2.95 1.58 13.21
CA ILE A 73 1.73 1.54 12.39
C ILE A 73 0.93 0.28 12.70
N THR A 74 1.58 -0.89 12.73
CA THR A 74 0.90 -2.16 13.03
C THR A 74 0.30 -2.15 14.42
N HIS A 75 1.02 -1.62 15.42
CA HIS A 75 0.52 -1.56 16.79
C HIS A 75 -0.67 -0.61 16.94
N GLN A 76 -0.68 0.54 16.25
CA GLN A 76 -1.82 1.47 16.31
C GLN A 76 -3.07 0.92 15.64
N VAL A 77 -2.92 0.27 14.48
CA VAL A 77 -4.04 -0.41 13.80
C VAL A 77 -4.55 -1.58 14.65
N ASP A 78 -3.65 -2.39 15.20
CA ASP A 78 -3.97 -3.51 16.09
C ASP A 78 -4.69 -3.04 17.37
N ALA A 79 -4.26 -1.93 17.96
CA ALA A 79 -4.94 -1.31 19.09
C ALA A 79 -6.38 -0.86 18.72
N GLY A 80 -6.60 -0.41 17.49
CA GLY A 80 -7.94 -0.13 16.95
C GLY A 80 -8.84 -1.37 16.97
N PHE A 81 -8.36 -2.47 16.40
CA PHE A 81 -9.09 -3.75 16.41
C PHE A 81 -9.31 -4.29 17.83
N GLY A 82 -8.30 -4.21 18.68
CA GLY A 82 -8.39 -4.66 20.07
C GLY A 82 -9.47 -3.92 20.88
N ARG A 83 -9.74 -2.63 20.58
CA ARG A 83 -10.86 -1.89 21.20
C ARG A 83 -12.21 -2.47 20.80
N VAL A 84 -12.39 -2.76 19.51
CA VAL A 84 -13.63 -3.35 18.98
C VAL A 84 -13.81 -4.76 19.55
N GLU A 85 -12.76 -5.59 19.52
CA GLU A 85 -12.74 -6.93 20.11
C GLU A 85 -13.15 -6.92 21.58
N HIS A 86 -12.51 -6.08 22.39
CA HIS A 86 -12.82 -6.00 23.81
C HIS A 86 -14.28 -5.61 24.08
N THR A 87 -14.82 -4.69 23.27
CA THR A 87 -16.23 -4.27 23.34
C THR A 87 -17.16 -5.42 22.97
N MET A 88 -16.83 -6.17 21.91
CA MET A 88 -17.59 -7.34 21.47
C MET A 88 -17.55 -8.47 22.51
N GLU A 89 -16.39 -8.80 23.06
CA GLU A 89 -16.24 -9.82 24.11
C GLU A 89 -17.08 -9.49 25.34
N LYS A 90 -17.04 -8.23 25.78
CA LYS A 90 -17.84 -7.75 26.92
C LYS A 90 -19.34 -7.87 26.62
N LEU A 91 -19.77 -7.52 25.41
CA LEU A 91 -21.16 -7.67 24.99
C LEU A 91 -21.58 -9.14 24.95
N ALA A 92 -20.76 -10.01 24.35
CA ALA A 92 -21.05 -11.43 24.19
C ALA A 92 -21.23 -12.17 25.53
N GLN A 93 -20.65 -11.65 26.62
CA GLN A 93 -20.80 -12.17 27.98
C GLN A 93 -22.11 -11.76 28.67
N ASP A 94 -22.88 -10.83 28.10
CA ASP A 94 -24.14 -10.39 28.69
C ASP A 94 -25.22 -11.48 28.61
N ASP A 95 -25.99 -11.64 29.69
CA ASP A 95 -27.02 -12.68 29.79
C ASP A 95 -28.11 -12.57 28.71
N SER A 96 -28.29 -11.39 28.10
CA SER A 96 -29.22 -11.20 26.97
C SER A 96 -28.89 -12.08 25.77
N PHE A 97 -27.61 -12.39 25.52
CA PHE A 97 -27.19 -13.29 24.46
C PHE A 97 -27.60 -14.74 24.73
N ARG A 98 -27.46 -15.20 25.98
CA ARG A 98 -27.92 -16.53 26.42
C ARG A 98 -29.43 -16.68 26.31
N GLN A 99 -30.17 -15.65 26.69
CA GLN A 99 -31.64 -15.63 26.66
C GLN A 99 -32.21 -15.36 25.27
N ARG A 100 -31.36 -15.00 24.29
CA ARG A 100 -31.77 -14.53 22.95
C ARG A 100 -32.78 -13.39 23.01
N ASP A 101 -32.62 -12.49 23.98
CA ASP A 101 -33.43 -11.27 24.03
C ASP A 101 -32.90 -10.27 23.00
N TYR A 102 -33.33 -10.44 21.76
CA TYR A 102 -32.88 -9.63 20.64
C TYR A 102 -33.19 -8.13 20.80
N ALA A 103 -34.17 -7.74 21.62
CA ALA A 103 -34.45 -6.34 21.88
C ALA A 103 -33.35 -5.73 22.78
N LEU A 104 -32.96 -6.45 23.84
CA LEU A 104 -31.85 -6.05 24.71
C LEU A 104 -30.51 -6.11 23.99
N ILE A 105 -30.23 -7.19 23.25
CA ILE A 105 -29.01 -7.33 22.44
C ILE A 105 -28.87 -6.13 21.49
N ARG A 106 -29.93 -5.80 20.75
CA ARG A 106 -29.92 -4.66 19.84
C ARG A 106 -29.65 -3.34 20.58
N GLY A 107 -30.33 -3.08 21.69
CA GLY A 107 -30.11 -1.87 22.48
C GLY A 107 -28.68 -1.73 23.00
N ALA A 108 -28.07 -2.83 23.43
CA ALA A 108 -26.67 -2.86 23.87
C ALA A 108 -25.70 -2.59 22.71
N MET A 109 -25.92 -3.21 21.55
CA MET A 109 -25.12 -2.98 20.34
C MET A 109 -25.21 -1.54 19.83
N GLN A 110 -26.41 -0.93 19.83
CA GLN A 110 -26.61 0.47 19.43
C GLN A 110 -25.88 1.45 20.35
N THR A 111 -25.70 1.08 21.61
CA THR A 111 -25.04 1.96 22.60
C THR A 111 -23.52 1.79 22.59
N GLN A 112 -23.02 0.58 22.34
CA GLN A 112 -21.60 0.24 22.54
C GLN A 112 -20.82 0.02 21.25
N LEU A 113 -21.43 -0.50 20.17
CA LEU A 113 -20.74 -0.80 18.90
C LEU A 113 -21.06 0.21 17.79
N GLU A 114 -22.33 0.60 17.63
CA GLU A 114 -22.76 1.56 16.58
C GLU A 114 -22.03 2.91 16.62
N PRO A 115 -21.61 3.45 17.80
CA PRO A 115 -20.86 4.71 17.84
C PRO A 115 -19.39 4.60 17.42
N ASP A 116 -18.83 3.39 17.30
CA ASP A 116 -17.43 3.20 16.90
C ASP A 116 -17.31 3.33 15.39
N ASP A 117 -16.54 4.32 14.93
CA ASP A 117 -16.35 4.62 13.50
C ASP A 117 -15.72 3.45 12.72
N LEU A 118 -15.09 2.48 13.39
CA LEU A 118 -14.56 1.28 12.75
C LEU A 118 -15.61 0.21 12.46
N VAL A 119 -16.83 0.31 13.02
CA VAL A 119 -17.88 -0.71 12.90
C VAL A 119 -18.81 -0.35 11.74
N GLU A 120 -18.76 -1.11 10.65
CA GLU A 120 -19.66 -0.90 9.50
C GLU A 120 -20.93 -1.75 9.58
N LEU A 121 -20.78 -3.02 9.94
CA LEU A 121 -21.88 -3.98 10.02
C LEU A 121 -21.67 -4.92 11.20
N VAL A 122 -22.73 -5.13 11.97
CA VAL A 122 -22.76 -6.10 13.07
C VAL A 122 -23.68 -7.26 12.68
N PHE A 123 -23.19 -8.48 12.85
CA PHE A 123 -23.95 -9.70 12.61
C PHE A 123 -23.82 -10.69 13.76
N LEU A 124 -24.83 -11.53 13.93
CA LEU A 124 -24.85 -12.63 14.89
C LEU A 124 -25.11 -13.90 14.12
N ALA A 125 -24.22 -14.87 14.25
CA ALA A 125 -24.29 -16.12 13.51
C ALA A 125 -24.44 -17.29 14.47
N TYR A 126 -25.28 -18.26 14.12
CA TYR A 126 -25.54 -19.46 14.90
C TYR A 126 -25.04 -20.70 14.16
N ASP A 127 -24.83 -21.78 14.92
CA ASP A 127 -24.37 -23.08 14.42
C ASP A 127 -25.35 -23.79 13.47
N ASP A 128 -26.63 -23.44 13.50
CA ASP A 128 -27.65 -23.89 12.54
C ASP A 128 -27.60 -23.17 11.18
N GLY A 129 -26.64 -22.24 11.02
CA GLY A 129 -26.46 -21.43 9.82
C GLY A 129 -27.34 -20.19 9.77
N GLU A 130 -28.12 -19.89 10.82
CA GLU A 130 -28.87 -18.65 10.92
C GLU A 130 -27.93 -17.45 11.09
N LEU A 131 -28.08 -16.45 10.22
CA LEU A 131 -27.32 -15.21 10.23
C LEU A 131 -28.25 -14.02 10.42
N LEU A 132 -28.08 -13.31 11.53
CA LEU A 132 -28.85 -12.15 11.92
C LEU A 132 -28.03 -10.87 11.79
N PHE A 133 -28.69 -9.75 11.51
CA PHE A 133 -28.05 -8.44 11.41
C PHE A 133 -28.76 -7.43 12.32
N PRO A 134 -28.61 -7.50 13.66
CA PRO A 134 -29.52 -6.84 14.60
C PRO A 134 -29.64 -5.31 14.46
N LEU A 135 -28.55 -4.65 14.05
CA LEU A 135 -28.53 -3.20 13.83
C LEU A 135 -29.18 -2.80 12.51
N PHE A 136 -29.07 -3.66 11.48
CA PHE A 136 -29.63 -3.44 10.15
C PHE A 136 -31.09 -3.93 10.04
N ARG A 137 -31.34 -5.20 10.40
CA ARG A 137 -32.64 -5.89 10.39
C ARG A 137 -32.99 -6.40 11.79
N PRO A 138 -34.03 -5.86 12.45
CA PRO A 138 -34.42 -6.34 13.78
C PRO A 138 -34.96 -7.78 13.71
N ALA A 139 -34.65 -8.60 14.72
CA ALA A 139 -34.97 -10.04 14.72
C ALA A 139 -36.46 -10.37 14.56
N ARG A 140 -37.37 -9.48 15.01
CA ARG A 140 -38.82 -9.65 14.80
C ARG A 140 -39.20 -9.69 13.31
N ALA A 141 -38.42 -9.04 12.47
CA ALA A 141 -38.61 -9.05 11.02
C ALA A 141 -38.32 -10.46 10.44
N LEU A 142 -37.37 -11.21 11.00
CA LEU A 142 -36.88 -12.46 10.41
C LEU A 142 -37.79 -13.68 10.64
N ARG A 143 -38.75 -13.61 11.58
CA ARG A 143 -39.70 -14.72 11.77
C ARG A 143 -40.78 -14.70 10.68
N ALA A 144 -40.84 -15.78 9.90
CA ALA A 144 -41.92 -15.98 8.95
C ALA A 144 -43.28 -15.90 9.66
N PRO A 145 -44.27 -15.18 9.10
CA PRO A 145 -45.62 -15.18 9.65
C PRO A 145 -46.16 -16.62 9.73
N PRO A 146 -46.96 -16.95 10.74
CA PRO A 146 -47.56 -18.28 10.85
C PRO A 146 -48.36 -18.59 9.58
N GLU A 147 -48.30 -19.86 9.15
CA GLU A 147 -49.10 -20.31 8.02
C GLU A 147 -50.60 -20.14 8.34
N PRO A 148 -51.41 -19.67 7.39
CA PRO A 148 -52.84 -19.53 7.60
C PRO A 148 -53.48 -20.90 7.84
N SER A 149 -54.49 -20.92 8.70
CA SER A 149 -55.33 -22.09 8.91
C SER A 149 -55.96 -22.55 7.59
N PRO A 150 -56.09 -23.87 7.34
CA PRO A 150 -56.73 -24.37 6.15
C PRO A 150 -58.18 -23.88 6.08
N LEU A 151 -58.60 -23.42 4.90
CA LEU A 151 -59.99 -23.06 4.64
C LEU A 151 -60.84 -24.32 4.60
N ASN A 152 -62.10 -24.23 5.05
CA ASN A 152 -63.05 -25.31 4.81
C ASN A 152 -63.51 -25.32 3.34
N GLY A 153 -64.00 -26.47 2.85
CA GLY A 153 -64.37 -26.63 1.43
C GLY A 153 -65.42 -25.62 0.92
N VAL A 154 -66.28 -25.10 1.81
CA VAL A 154 -67.25 -24.06 1.44
C VAL A 154 -66.58 -22.68 1.28
N GLN A 155 -65.62 -22.36 2.14
CA GLN A 155 -64.80 -21.14 2.01
C GLN A 155 -63.93 -21.21 0.76
N GLU A 156 -63.38 -22.39 0.44
CA GLU A 156 -62.55 -22.60 -0.74
C GLU A 156 -63.34 -22.44 -2.04
N ASP A 157 -64.53 -23.06 -2.17
CA ASP A 157 -65.40 -22.85 -3.33
C ASP A 157 -65.79 -21.36 -3.52
N ARG A 158 -66.13 -20.68 -2.43
CA ARG A 158 -66.42 -19.23 -2.49
C ARG A 158 -65.22 -18.43 -2.95
N LEU A 159 -64.03 -18.76 -2.44
CA LEU A 159 -62.79 -18.09 -2.83
C LEU A 159 -62.48 -18.32 -4.31
N ASP A 160 -62.71 -19.51 -4.84
CA ASP A 160 -62.54 -19.84 -6.26
C ASP A 160 -63.51 -19.08 -7.15
N ARG A 161 -64.76 -18.92 -6.70
CA ARG A 161 -65.75 -18.11 -7.40
C ARG A 161 -65.37 -16.62 -7.39
N ALA A 162 -64.90 -16.10 -6.25
CA ALA A 162 -64.42 -14.73 -6.13
C ALA A 162 -63.24 -14.47 -7.08
N ARG A 163 -62.25 -15.38 -7.11
CA ARG A 163 -61.10 -15.30 -8.01
C ARG A 163 -61.50 -15.35 -9.48
N ARG A 164 -62.44 -16.22 -9.86
CA ARG A 164 -62.97 -16.26 -11.24
C ARG A 164 -63.67 -14.95 -11.62
N MET A 165 -64.46 -14.38 -10.71
CA MET A 165 -65.11 -13.08 -10.94
C MET A 165 -64.10 -11.95 -11.10
N GLU A 166 -63.04 -11.92 -10.28
CA GLU A 166 -62.01 -10.88 -10.33
C GLU A 166 -61.10 -10.97 -11.55
N PHE A 167 -60.58 -12.17 -11.87
CA PHE A 167 -59.49 -12.33 -12.82
C PHE A 167 -59.91 -12.81 -14.21
N VAL A 168 -61.13 -13.34 -14.35
CA VAL A 168 -61.62 -13.91 -15.63
C VAL A 168 -62.83 -13.14 -16.16
N GLN A 169 -63.70 -12.65 -15.29
CA GLN A 169 -64.99 -12.06 -15.70
C GLN A 169 -65.05 -10.53 -15.53
N ASP A 170 -64.03 -9.91 -14.94
CA ASP A 170 -64.00 -8.47 -14.60
C ASP A 170 -65.21 -7.97 -13.78
N ARG A 171 -65.82 -8.88 -13.00
CA ARG A 171 -66.98 -8.59 -12.13
C ARG A 171 -66.51 -8.20 -10.73
N PHE A 172 -65.84 -7.05 -10.64
CA PHE A 172 -65.14 -6.63 -9.42
C PHE A 172 -66.07 -6.42 -8.21
N SER A 173 -67.21 -5.76 -8.39
CA SER A 173 -68.15 -5.51 -7.28
C SER A 173 -68.69 -6.81 -6.66
N GLU A 174 -68.98 -7.81 -7.49
CA GLU A 174 -69.47 -9.12 -7.03
C GLU A 174 -68.34 -9.94 -6.40
N ALA A 175 -67.13 -9.88 -6.96
CA ALA A 175 -65.94 -10.47 -6.35
C ALA A 175 -65.68 -9.89 -4.95
N ALA A 176 -65.80 -8.57 -4.78
CA ALA A 176 -65.65 -7.90 -3.49
C ALA A 176 -66.64 -8.42 -2.45
N THR A 177 -67.92 -8.61 -2.82
CA THR A 177 -68.94 -9.20 -1.93
C THR A 177 -68.59 -10.63 -1.52
N LEU A 178 -68.05 -11.45 -2.44
CA LEU A 178 -67.62 -12.80 -2.08
C LEU A 178 -66.41 -12.80 -1.14
N TYR A 179 -65.43 -11.92 -1.36
CA TYR A 179 -64.30 -11.76 -0.44
C TYR A 179 -64.76 -11.30 0.95
N GLU A 180 -65.72 -10.38 1.04
CA GLU A 180 -66.34 -9.95 2.30
C GLU A 180 -66.98 -11.11 3.07
N GLN A 181 -67.70 -12.00 2.36
CA GLN A 181 -68.32 -13.18 2.97
C GLN A 181 -67.29 -14.16 3.54
N VAL A 182 -66.17 -14.36 2.85
CA VAL A 182 -65.07 -15.21 3.35
C VAL A 182 -64.41 -14.54 4.57
N LEU A 183 -64.16 -13.23 4.50
CA LEU A 183 -63.62 -12.45 5.62
C LEU A 183 -64.49 -12.56 6.87
N ALA A 184 -65.80 -12.37 6.74
CA ALA A 184 -66.74 -12.38 7.87
C ALA A 184 -66.82 -13.73 8.58
N ARG A 185 -66.54 -14.82 7.88
CA ARG A 185 -66.63 -16.20 8.39
C ARG A 185 -65.27 -16.79 8.81
N SER A 186 -64.18 -16.02 8.67
CA SER A 186 -62.83 -16.48 9.01
C SER A 186 -62.41 -15.91 10.37
N GLU A 187 -61.95 -16.79 11.26
CA GLU A 187 -61.33 -16.41 12.54
C GLU A 187 -59.82 -16.18 12.39
N ASP A 188 -59.22 -16.80 11.37
CA ASP A 188 -57.80 -16.66 11.08
C ASP A 188 -57.45 -15.24 10.62
N ARG A 189 -56.53 -14.61 11.37
CA ARG A 189 -56.10 -13.22 11.14
C ARG A 189 -55.46 -13.02 9.78
N GLN A 190 -54.66 -13.98 9.31
CA GLN A 190 -53.95 -13.93 8.02
C GLN A 190 -54.95 -14.05 6.86
N ILE A 191 -55.94 -14.93 6.98
CA ILE A 191 -57.03 -15.07 6.00
C ILE A 191 -57.84 -13.77 5.93
N ARG A 192 -58.27 -13.23 7.08
CA ARG A 192 -59.04 -11.97 7.13
C ARG A 192 -58.29 -10.83 6.44
N ALA A 193 -57.00 -10.67 6.74
CA ALA A 193 -56.16 -9.65 6.13
C ALA A 193 -56.07 -9.81 4.60
N ARG A 194 -55.83 -11.03 4.11
CA ARG A 194 -55.76 -11.33 2.67
C ARG A 194 -57.08 -11.07 1.95
N MET A 195 -58.20 -11.47 2.55
CA MET A 195 -59.53 -11.20 1.98
C MET A 195 -59.84 -9.72 1.94
N LEU A 196 -59.45 -8.97 2.99
CA LEU A 196 -59.61 -7.52 3.03
C LEU A 196 -58.81 -6.83 1.92
N ASN A 197 -57.59 -7.29 1.65
CA ASN A 197 -56.77 -6.79 0.55
C ASN A 197 -57.37 -7.11 -0.83
N ASN A 198 -57.85 -8.34 -1.04
CA ASN A 198 -58.49 -8.73 -2.30
C ASN A 198 -59.77 -7.93 -2.55
N MET A 199 -60.58 -7.73 -1.50
CA MET A 199 -61.77 -6.88 -1.53
C MET A 199 -61.43 -5.42 -1.88
N ALA A 200 -60.43 -4.84 -1.21
CA ALA A 200 -59.97 -3.47 -1.46
C ALA A 200 -59.48 -3.30 -2.91
N ARG A 201 -58.75 -4.29 -3.44
CA ARG A 201 -58.29 -4.29 -4.84
C ARG A 201 -59.45 -4.33 -5.83
N CYS A 202 -60.48 -5.14 -5.56
CA CYS A 202 -61.69 -5.18 -6.38
C CYS A 202 -62.45 -3.84 -6.33
N LEU A 203 -62.60 -3.24 -5.15
CA LEU A 203 -63.26 -1.95 -4.97
C LEU A 203 -62.54 -0.83 -5.75
N ALA A 204 -61.22 -0.78 -5.68
CA ALA A 204 -60.42 0.17 -6.45
C ALA A 204 -60.59 -0.03 -7.96
N LYS A 205 -60.60 -1.29 -8.44
CA LYS A 205 -60.86 -1.60 -9.86
C LYS A 205 -62.29 -1.25 -10.30
N SER A 206 -63.27 -1.26 -9.40
CA SER A 206 -64.62 -0.77 -9.66
C SER A 206 -64.78 0.74 -9.46
N THR A 207 -63.69 1.51 -9.38
CA THR A 207 -63.66 2.97 -9.17
C THR A 207 -64.26 3.43 -7.83
N ASP A 208 -64.41 2.53 -6.86
CA ASP A 208 -64.86 2.83 -5.51
C ASP A 208 -63.67 3.02 -4.57
N ASP A 209 -62.88 4.06 -4.86
CA ASP A 209 -61.66 4.37 -4.12
C ASP A 209 -61.93 4.73 -2.66
N ASP A 210 -63.10 5.30 -2.33
CA ASP A 210 -63.52 5.61 -0.96
C ASP A 210 -63.57 4.36 -0.07
N ARG A 211 -64.32 3.34 -0.48
CA ARG A 211 -64.38 2.08 0.28
C ARG A 211 -63.06 1.34 0.22
N ALA A 212 -62.33 1.40 -0.89
CA ALA A 212 -61.00 0.79 -1.00
C ALA A 212 -60.01 1.39 0.02
N ILE A 213 -59.95 2.72 0.15
CA ILE A 213 -59.10 3.42 1.12
C ILE A 213 -59.43 2.98 2.55
N LEU A 214 -60.72 2.91 2.91
CA LEU A 214 -61.13 2.43 4.25
C LEU A 214 -60.63 1.01 4.54
N CYS A 215 -60.66 0.13 3.54
CA CYS A 215 -60.15 -1.23 3.68
C CYS A 215 -58.63 -1.24 3.87
N TYR A 216 -57.88 -0.45 3.10
CA TYR A 216 -56.43 -0.36 3.25
C TYR A 216 -56.00 0.26 4.59
N VAL A 217 -56.70 1.31 5.05
CA VAL A 217 -56.48 1.88 6.40
C VAL A 217 -56.70 0.82 7.47
N ARG A 218 -57.75 0.00 7.32
CA ARG A 218 -58.05 -1.10 8.24
C ARG A 218 -56.94 -2.16 8.22
N ILE A 219 -56.39 -2.52 7.06
CA ILE A 219 -55.24 -3.43 6.95
C ILE A 219 -54.05 -2.88 7.75
N CYS A 220 -53.66 -1.63 7.51
CA CYS A 220 -52.51 -1.00 8.15
C CYS A 220 -52.66 -0.90 9.68
N ARG A 221 -53.90 -0.77 10.19
CA ARG A 221 -54.18 -0.61 11.62
C ARG A 221 -54.36 -1.95 12.35
N GLU A 222 -55.13 -2.87 11.77
CA GLU A 222 -55.55 -4.11 12.43
C GLU A 222 -54.65 -5.31 12.06
N TYR A 223 -53.93 -5.27 10.94
CA TYR A 223 -53.17 -6.40 10.39
C TYR A 223 -51.74 -6.04 9.93
N PRO A 224 -50.94 -5.28 10.70
CA PRO A 224 -49.63 -4.80 10.26
C PRO A 224 -48.59 -5.90 9.99
N ASP A 225 -48.70 -7.02 10.71
CA ASP A 225 -47.75 -8.14 10.66
C ASP A 225 -48.17 -9.24 9.65
N CYS A 226 -49.29 -9.05 8.95
CA CYS A 226 -49.83 -10.02 8.00
C CYS A 226 -49.16 -9.92 6.62
N THR A 227 -49.22 -11.00 5.85
CA THR A 227 -48.62 -11.08 4.50
C THR A 227 -49.58 -11.54 3.42
N THR A 228 -49.26 -11.19 2.18
CA THR A 228 -49.94 -11.69 0.97
C THR A 228 -49.76 -13.21 0.83
N SER A 229 -50.44 -13.80 -0.16
CA SER A 229 -50.19 -15.20 -0.56
C SER A 229 -48.73 -15.44 -1.00
N SER A 230 -48.08 -14.42 -1.57
CA SER A 230 -46.67 -14.43 -1.97
C SER A 230 -45.71 -13.99 -0.86
N ARG A 231 -46.15 -14.00 0.41
CA ARG A 231 -45.36 -13.62 1.60
C ARG A 231 -44.87 -12.17 1.64
N LEU A 232 -45.45 -11.27 0.84
CA LEU A 232 -45.12 -9.83 0.89
C LEU A 232 -45.84 -9.15 2.07
N PRO A 233 -45.23 -8.15 2.74
CA PRO A 233 -45.85 -7.42 3.84
C PRO A 233 -47.12 -6.69 3.40
N LEU A 234 -48.25 -7.04 4.01
CA LEU A 234 -49.56 -6.53 3.57
C LEU A 234 -49.74 -5.06 3.92
N ASP A 235 -49.17 -4.58 5.03
CA ASP A 235 -49.15 -3.16 5.41
C ASP A 235 -48.45 -2.30 4.34
N LEU A 236 -47.29 -2.72 3.82
CA LEU A 236 -46.59 -2.02 2.74
C LEU A 236 -47.43 -1.99 1.46
N VAL A 237 -47.96 -3.14 1.05
CA VAL A 237 -48.82 -3.24 -0.14
C VAL A 237 -50.04 -2.33 0.01
N ALA A 238 -50.70 -2.36 1.17
CA ALA A 238 -51.87 -1.53 1.46
C ALA A 238 -51.56 -0.03 1.42
N ARG A 239 -50.42 0.41 1.97
CA ARG A 239 -49.99 1.82 1.90
C ARG A 239 -49.81 2.31 0.47
N ILE A 240 -49.16 1.51 -0.38
CA ILE A 240 -48.95 1.84 -1.80
C ILE A 240 -50.29 1.89 -2.54
N GLN A 241 -51.16 0.90 -2.35
CA GLN A 241 -52.46 0.88 -3.03
C GLN A 241 -53.39 1.99 -2.54
N MET A 242 -53.37 2.33 -1.25
CA MET A 242 -54.09 3.46 -0.69
C MET A 242 -53.64 4.79 -1.31
N ALA A 243 -52.33 4.99 -1.49
CA ALA A 243 -51.80 6.17 -2.16
C ALA A 243 -52.27 6.28 -3.62
N LYS A 244 -52.34 5.14 -4.33
CA LYS A 244 -52.92 5.08 -5.69
C LYS A 244 -54.41 5.44 -5.70
N CYS A 245 -55.18 4.98 -4.71
CA CYS A 245 -56.59 5.34 -4.58
C CYS A 245 -56.77 6.85 -4.33
N TYR A 246 -55.89 7.50 -3.54
CA TYR A 246 -55.93 8.96 -3.41
C TYR A 246 -55.70 9.68 -4.73
N ARG A 247 -54.74 9.20 -5.54
CA ARG A 247 -54.48 9.76 -6.87
C ARG A 247 -55.66 9.57 -7.83
N ASN A 248 -56.26 8.38 -7.87
CA ASN A 248 -57.42 8.10 -8.72
C ASN A 248 -58.59 9.06 -8.45
N ARG A 249 -58.71 9.54 -7.22
CA ARG A 249 -59.71 10.53 -6.79
C ARG A 249 -59.33 11.99 -7.07
N GLY A 250 -58.15 12.25 -7.64
CA GLY A 250 -57.60 13.60 -7.83
C GLY A 250 -57.14 14.27 -6.53
N ALA A 251 -56.93 13.51 -5.45
CA ALA A 251 -56.41 14.01 -4.18
C ALA A 251 -54.86 13.93 -4.16
N ASP A 252 -54.20 14.62 -5.08
CA ASP A 252 -52.76 14.47 -5.35
C ASP A 252 -51.88 14.81 -4.15
N THR A 253 -52.24 15.82 -3.35
CA THR A 253 -51.54 16.14 -2.10
C THR A 253 -51.52 14.95 -1.14
N ASN A 254 -52.64 14.25 -1.00
CA ASN A 254 -52.75 13.07 -0.12
C ASN A 254 -51.98 11.89 -0.71
N ALA A 255 -52.04 11.70 -2.03
CA ALA A 255 -51.28 10.66 -2.72
C ALA A 255 -49.78 10.83 -2.54
N ARG A 256 -49.24 12.04 -2.81
CA ARG A 256 -47.82 12.39 -2.62
C ARG A 256 -47.39 12.17 -1.17
N ALA A 257 -48.18 12.65 -0.20
CA ALA A 257 -47.88 12.45 1.21
C ALA A 257 -47.85 10.96 1.60
N ALA A 258 -48.79 10.17 1.10
CA ALA A 258 -48.87 8.73 1.37
C ALA A 258 -47.71 7.95 0.73
N PHE A 259 -47.36 8.23 -0.52
CA PHE A 259 -46.19 7.62 -1.17
C PHE A 259 -44.89 8.01 -0.48
N LEU A 260 -44.70 9.28 -0.14
CA LEU A 260 -43.51 9.76 0.55
C LEU A 260 -43.37 9.11 1.93
N GLN A 261 -44.47 8.96 2.67
CA GLN A 261 -44.46 8.29 3.97
C GLN A 261 -44.16 6.78 3.83
N ALA A 262 -44.74 6.11 2.83
CA ALA A 262 -44.43 4.71 2.55
C ALA A 262 -42.96 4.53 2.19
N TYR A 263 -42.38 5.45 1.42
CA TYR A 263 -40.97 5.41 1.06
C TYR A 263 -40.06 5.64 2.26
N ARG A 264 -40.39 6.62 3.12
CA ARG A 264 -39.67 6.83 4.38
C ARG A 264 -39.72 5.60 5.29
N ASP A 265 -40.88 4.98 5.44
CA ASP A 265 -41.02 3.78 6.27
C ASP A 265 -40.26 2.58 5.67
N LEU A 266 -40.15 2.50 4.34
CA LEU A 266 -39.39 1.47 3.63
C LEU A 266 -37.90 1.60 3.93
N LEU A 267 -37.37 2.82 3.83
CA LEU A 267 -35.96 3.11 4.12
C LEU A 267 -35.61 3.00 5.62
N LYS A 268 -36.60 3.05 6.51
CA LYS A 268 -36.43 2.74 7.95
C LYS A 268 -36.40 1.24 8.25
N ASN A 269 -36.37 0.40 7.22
CA ASN A 269 -36.39 -1.07 7.30
C ASN A 269 -37.51 -1.61 8.21
N ARG A 270 -38.70 -0.99 8.12
CA ARG A 270 -39.87 -1.36 8.95
C ARG A 270 -40.38 -2.77 8.68
N TRP A 271 -40.17 -3.28 7.47
CA TRP A 271 -40.67 -4.56 7.02
C TRP A 271 -39.53 -5.54 6.68
N PRO A 272 -39.71 -6.84 6.94
CA PRO A 272 -38.74 -7.86 6.56
C PRO A 272 -38.76 -8.14 5.06
N LEU A 273 -38.06 -7.32 4.30
CA LEU A 273 -37.94 -7.50 2.87
C LEU A 273 -36.60 -8.13 2.54
N GLU A 274 -36.58 -9.06 1.59
CA GLU A 274 -35.36 -9.45 0.89
C GLU A 274 -34.86 -8.32 -0.01
N VAL A 275 -33.61 -8.40 -0.46
CA VAL A 275 -32.97 -7.34 -1.26
C VAL A 275 -33.77 -7.06 -2.53
N ASP A 276 -34.20 -8.11 -3.23
CA ASP A 276 -35.00 -7.99 -4.45
C ASP A 276 -36.37 -7.37 -4.18
N GLN A 277 -37.01 -7.75 -3.06
CA GLN A 277 -38.29 -7.20 -2.66
C GLN A 277 -38.17 -5.72 -2.28
N PHE A 278 -37.14 -5.37 -1.51
CA PHE A 278 -36.83 -3.99 -1.16
C PHE A 278 -36.56 -3.15 -2.41
N ASN A 279 -35.76 -3.68 -3.35
CA ASN A 279 -35.46 -3.02 -4.61
C ASN A 279 -36.70 -2.79 -5.47
N LEU A 280 -37.58 -3.79 -5.57
CA LEU A 280 -38.84 -3.69 -6.27
C LEU A 280 -39.74 -2.60 -5.68
N PHE A 281 -39.96 -2.61 -4.36
CA PHE A 281 -40.84 -1.63 -3.72
C PHE A 281 -40.28 -0.21 -3.75
N ALA A 282 -38.97 -0.05 -3.58
CA ALA A 282 -38.32 1.25 -3.71
C ALA A 282 -38.47 1.79 -5.13
N SER A 283 -38.22 0.98 -6.16
CA SER A 283 -38.41 1.38 -7.56
C SER A 283 -39.86 1.78 -7.86
N ILE A 284 -40.83 1.03 -7.35
CA ILE A 284 -42.26 1.37 -7.48
C ILE A 284 -42.53 2.73 -6.83
N LEU A 285 -42.08 2.96 -5.59
CA LEU A 285 -42.34 4.21 -4.87
C LEU A 285 -41.65 5.41 -5.51
N GLU A 286 -40.41 5.25 -5.97
CA GLU A 286 -39.68 6.30 -6.68
C GLU A 286 -40.37 6.68 -7.98
N LYS A 287 -40.81 5.68 -8.77
CA LYS A 287 -41.57 5.92 -9.99
C LYS A 287 -42.87 6.67 -9.69
N GLU A 288 -43.66 6.20 -8.73
CA GLU A 288 -44.95 6.82 -8.39
C GLU A 288 -44.78 8.24 -7.82
N LEU A 289 -43.67 8.53 -7.13
CA LEU A 289 -43.35 9.88 -6.65
C LEU A 289 -42.89 10.78 -7.80
N SER A 290 -42.00 10.31 -8.67
CA SER A 290 -41.57 11.03 -9.86
C SER A 290 -42.74 11.41 -10.76
N ASP A 291 -43.60 10.44 -11.10
CA ASP A 291 -44.78 10.65 -11.95
C ASP A 291 -45.76 11.66 -11.34
N ASN A 292 -45.91 11.70 -10.01
CA ASN A 292 -46.79 12.66 -9.31
C ASN A 292 -46.19 14.05 -9.10
N LEU A 293 -44.88 14.21 -9.26
CA LEU A 293 -44.17 15.48 -9.07
C LEU A 293 -43.90 16.19 -10.40
N GLU A 294 -43.75 15.44 -11.49
CA GLU A 294 -43.49 15.99 -12.83
C GLU A 294 -44.58 17.01 -13.25
N GLY A 295 -44.15 18.21 -13.67
CA GLY A 295 -45.06 19.28 -14.10
C GLY A 295 -45.79 20.04 -12.99
N THR A 296 -45.59 19.69 -11.71
CA THR A 296 -46.34 20.28 -10.56
C THR A 296 -45.51 21.24 -9.70
N GLU A 297 -44.34 21.64 -10.21
CA GLU A 297 -43.31 22.44 -9.51
C GLU A 297 -43.80 23.78 -8.94
N ARG A 298 -44.88 24.32 -9.51
CA ARG A 298 -45.47 25.61 -9.13
C ARG A 298 -46.57 25.49 -8.08
N GLU A 299 -47.02 24.28 -7.75
CA GLU A 299 -48.07 24.06 -6.75
C GLU A 299 -47.56 24.33 -5.31
N PRO A 300 -48.40 24.91 -4.43
CA PRO A 300 -48.05 25.12 -3.04
C PRO A 300 -47.75 23.78 -2.32
N GLY A 301 -46.64 23.70 -1.58
CA GLY A 301 -46.26 22.51 -0.82
C GLY A 301 -45.49 21.44 -1.60
N VAL A 302 -45.44 21.51 -2.94
CA VAL A 302 -44.68 20.54 -3.77
C VAL A 302 -43.18 20.65 -3.54
N LYS A 303 -42.64 21.87 -3.37
CA LYS A 303 -41.20 22.06 -3.09
C LYS A 303 -40.72 21.29 -1.86
N GLY A 304 -41.51 21.27 -0.79
CA GLY A 304 -41.17 20.51 0.43
C GLY A 304 -41.20 19.00 0.19
N THR A 305 -42.17 18.52 -0.59
CA THR A 305 -42.25 17.11 -1.00
C THR A 305 -41.07 16.70 -1.87
N LEU A 306 -40.68 17.54 -2.84
CA LEU A 306 -39.54 17.30 -3.72
C LEU A 306 -38.23 17.23 -2.93
N TRP A 307 -38.00 18.18 -2.01
CA TRP A 307 -36.82 18.15 -1.15
C TRP A 307 -36.77 16.87 -0.30
N ALA A 308 -37.88 16.51 0.34
CA ALA A 308 -37.96 15.28 1.11
C ALA A 308 -37.74 14.02 0.24
N PHE A 309 -38.23 14.01 -1.00
CA PHE A 309 -38.00 12.90 -1.92
C PHE A 309 -36.52 12.78 -2.30
N LEU A 310 -35.85 13.89 -2.62
CA LEU A 310 -34.41 13.89 -2.94
C LEU A 310 -33.56 13.40 -1.76
N THR A 311 -33.85 13.84 -0.54
CA THR A 311 -33.18 13.33 0.67
C THR A 311 -33.39 11.82 0.86
N LEU A 312 -34.60 11.32 0.59
CA LEU A 312 -34.84 9.87 0.66
C LEU A 312 -34.10 9.10 -0.45
N LYS A 313 -33.85 9.71 -1.62
CA LYS A 313 -33.02 9.08 -2.67
C LYS A 313 -31.56 8.95 -2.26
N GLU A 314 -31.01 9.93 -1.54
CA GLU A 314 -29.66 9.83 -0.95
C GLU A 314 -29.60 8.69 0.07
N LEU A 315 -30.55 8.66 1.02
CA LEU A 315 -30.65 7.58 2.01
C LEU A 315 -30.84 6.20 1.36
N ARG A 316 -31.53 6.12 0.22
CA ARG A 316 -31.69 4.89 -0.55
C ARG A 316 -30.37 4.38 -1.12
N ILE A 317 -29.48 5.26 -1.56
CA ILE A 317 -28.15 4.87 -2.04
C ILE A 317 -27.37 4.26 -0.88
N GLU A 318 -27.32 4.93 0.27
CA GLU A 318 -26.64 4.45 1.48
C GLU A 318 -27.18 3.08 1.91
N LEU A 319 -28.51 2.91 1.94
CA LEU A 319 -29.14 1.65 2.33
C LEU A 319 -28.86 0.53 1.32
N SER A 320 -28.72 0.85 0.03
CA SER A 320 -28.37 -0.12 -1.01
C SER A 320 -26.94 -0.63 -0.85
N GLU A 321 -26.01 0.24 -0.43
CA GLU A 321 -24.65 -0.18 -0.07
C GLU A 321 -24.68 -1.10 1.14
N GLN A 322 -25.44 -0.79 2.20
CA GLN A 322 -25.59 -1.69 3.34
C GLN A 322 -26.14 -3.08 2.93
N TRP A 323 -27.10 -3.13 1.99
CA TRP A 323 -27.57 -4.40 1.42
C TRP A 323 -26.49 -5.16 0.66
N ARG A 324 -25.65 -4.46 -0.11
CA ARG A 324 -24.51 -5.06 -0.81
C ARG A 324 -23.59 -5.76 0.18
N VAL A 325 -23.24 -5.07 1.27
CA VAL A 325 -22.38 -5.59 2.34
C VAL A 325 -23.03 -6.78 3.05
N VAL A 326 -24.32 -6.68 3.42
CA VAL A 326 -25.07 -7.79 4.06
C VAL A 326 -25.09 -9.03 3.17
N ASN A 327 -25.34 -8.87 1.86
CA ASN A 327 -25.34 -9.97 0.91
C ASN A 327 -23.94 -10.57 0.71
N ALA A 328 -22.91 -9.74 0.61
CA ALA A 328 -21.52 -10.18 0.53
C ALA A 328 -21.14 -11.00 1.76
N VAL A 329 -21.50 -10.52 2.96
CA VAL A 329 -21.24 -11.24 4.21
C VAL A 329 -21.99 -12.57 4.24
N THR A 330 -23.27 -12.58 3.86
CA THR A 330 -24.11 -13.79 3.89
C THR A 330 -23.65 -14.85 2.87
N ASN A 331 -23.34 -14.45 1.64
CA ASN A 331 -23.16 -15.39 0.53
C ASN A 331 -21.68 -15.73 0.23
N SER A 332 -20.75 -14.86 0.61
CA SER A 332 -19.32 -15.03 0.28
C SER A 332 -18.47 -15.18 1.54
N VAL A 333 -18.57 -14.23 2.48
CA VAL A 333 -17.67 -14.17 3.64
C VAL A 333 -17.99 -15.24 4.68
N TRP A 334 -19.26 -15.38 5.07
CA TRP A 334 -19.68 -16.32 6.11
C TRP A 334 -19.39 -17.78 5.74
N PRO A 335 -19.68 -18.27 4.52
CA PRO A 335 -19.31 -19.63 4.12
C PRO A 335 -17.80 -19.92 4.16
N GLU A 336 -16.97 -18.94 3.77
CA GLU A 336 -15.51 -19.09 3.84
C GLU A 336 -14.99 -19.09 5.29
N LEU A 337 -15.51 -18.18 6.12
CA LEU A 337 -15.21 -18.14 7.55
C LEU A 337 -15.62 -19.45 8.23
N TRP A 338 -16.82 -19.96 7.92
CA TRP A 338 -17.34 -21.21 8.46
C TRP A 338 -16.42 -22.39 8.15
N LYS A 339 -16.04 -22.52 6.86
CA LYS A 339 -15.15 -23.58 6.38
C LYS A 339 -13.77 -23.55 7.03
N LYS A 340 -13.21 -22.36 7.30
CA LYS A 340 -11.94 -22.23 8.03
C LYS A 340 -12.11 -22.47 9.53
N GLY A 341 -13.21 -21.99 10.10
CA GLY A 341 -13.47 -22.07 11.52
C GLY A 341 -13.73 -23.49 12.02
N GLU A 342 -14.43 -24.32 11.24
CA GLU A 342 -14.58 -25.78 11.51
C GLU A 342 -13.25 -26.53 11.55
N ALA A 343 -12.20 -26.03 10.88
CA ALA A 343 -10.93 -26.72 10.75
C ALA A 343 -9.88 -26.32 11.83
N GLU A 344 -9.92 -25.09 12.36
CA GLU A 344 -8.82 -24.55 13.20
C GLU A 344 -9.25 -23.62 14.35
N TYR A 345 -10.39 -22.93 14.28
CA TYR A 345 -10.63 -21.73 15.12
C TYR A 345 -11.84 -21.79 16.05
N PHE A 346 -12.95 -22.43 15.67
CA PHE A 346 -14.19 -22.39 16.46
C PHE A 346 -14.18 -23.26 17.72
N GLU A 347 -13.18 -24.12 17.90
CA GLU A 347 -12.93 -24.80 19.18
C GLU A 347 -12.22 -23.90 20.20
N SER A 348 -11.60 -22.80 19.77
CA SER A 348 -10.90 -21.86 20.64
C SER A 348 -11.82 -20.75 21.16
N SER A 349 -11.73 -20.42 22.45
CA SER A 349 -12.49 -19.32 23.07
C SER A 349 -11.91 -17.93 22.74
N LEU A 350 -11.19 -17.79 21.63
CA LEU A 350 -10.44 -16.59 21.28
C LEU A 350 -11.13 -15.82 20.14
N PRO A 351 -10.95 -14.48 20.08
CA PRO A 351 -11.35 -13.69 18.92
C PRO A 351 -10.69 -14.19 17.63
N ILE A 352 -11.46 -14.16 16.54
CA ILE A 352 -11.03 -14.54 15.19
C ILE A 352 -11.00 -13.29 14.34
N ARG A 353 -9.85 -13.04 13.71
CA ARG A 353 -9.68 -12.01 12.69
C ARG A 353 -9.56 -12.68 11.33
N PHE A 354 -10.41 -12.29 10.40
CA PHE A 354 -10.53 -12.93 9.10
C PHE A 354 -10.67 -11.90 7.99
N SER A 355 -9.91 -12.08 6.91
CA SER A 355 -10.04 -11.30 5.69
C SER A 355 -10.55 -12.17 4.54
N ALA A 356 -11.53 -11.67 3.80
CA ALA A 356 -12.07 -12.30 2.60
C ALA A 356 -12.10 -11.29 1.44
N PRO A 357 -11.52 -11.61 0.28
CA PRO A 357 -11.67 -10.79 -0.91
C PRO A 357 -13.09 -10.96 -1.46
N VAL A 358 -13.85 -9.87 -1.57
CA VAL A 358 -15.14 -9.85 -2.25
C VAL A 358 -15.06 -8.80 -3.35
N ASP A 359 -15.18 -9.24 -4.60
CA ASP A 359 -14.95 -8.43 -5.79
C ASP A 359 -13.53 -7.80 -5.82
N GLU A 360 -13.41 -6.48 -5.67
CA GLU A 360 -12.13 -5.73 -5.61
C GLU A 360 -11.80 -5.16 -4.21
N GLU A 361 -12.55 -5.58 -3.19
CA GLU A 361 -12.48 -5.09 -1.82
C GLU A 361 -12.12 -6.24 -0.85
N ASP A 362 -11.32 -5.94 0.17
CA ASP A 362 -10.99 -6.90 1.22
C ASP A 362 -11.94 -6.68 2.40
N TYR A 363 -12.81 -7.64 2.68
CA TYR A 363 -13.71 -7.59 3.82
C TYR A 363 -12.96 -8.02 5.07
N LEU A 364 -12.80 -7.08 6.01
CA LEU A 364 -12.14 -7.30 7.29
C LEU A 364 -13.19 -7.65 8.35
N ILE A 365 -13.14 -8.87 8.86
CA ILE A 365 -14.08 -9.39 9.84
C ILE A 365 -13.37 -9.69 11.15
N ILE A 366 -13.99 -9.24 12.24
CA ILE A 366 -13.66 -9.65 13.61
C ILE A 366 -14.85 -10.45 14.13
N CYS A 367 -14.61 -11.62 14.70
CA CYS A 367 -15.63 -12.46 15.32
C CYS A 367 -15.21 -12.86 16.74
N VAL A 368 -16.14 -12.80 17.68
CA VAL A 368 -15.94 -13.31 19.04
C VAL A 368 -16.97 -14.41 19.33
N PRO A 369 -16.56 -15.49 20.02
CA PRO A 369 -17.50 -16.52 20.44
C PRO A 369 -18.46 -15.98 21.50
N VAL A 370 -19.73 -16.34 21.38
CA VAL A 370 -20.78 -16.05 22.36
C VAL A 370 -20.96 -17.30 23.24
N PRO A 371 -20.68 -17.23 24.55
CA PRO A 371 -20.82 -18.38 25.44
C PRO A 371 -22.29 -18.79 25.57
N GLY A 372 -22.63 -20.00 25.12
CA GLY A 372 -23.95 -20.60 25.24
C GLY A 372 -23.88 -22.05 25.73
N ASP A 373 -24.92 -22.50 26.44
CA ASP A 373 -24.98 -23.86 27.02
C ASP A 373 -25.34 -24.94 25.95
N ASP A 374 -26.20 -24.62 24.98
CA ASP A 374 -26.77 -25.59 24.03
C ASP A 374 -26.49 -25.32 22.54
N GLN A 375 -26.20 -24.07 22.13
CA GLN A 375 -25.87 -23.71 20.75
C GLN A 375 -24.71 -22.70 20.73
N GLN A 376 -23.75 -22.93 19.85
CA GLN A 376 -22.67 -21.98 19.63
C GLN A 376 -23.15 -20.82 18.77
N ALA A 377 -22.77 -19.62 19.16
CA ALA A 377 -23.03 -18.41 18.39
C ALA A 377 -21.77 -17.55 18.32
N TRP A 378 -21.68 -16.72 17.29
CA TRP A 378 -20.58 -15.80 17.07
C TRP A 378 -21.11 -14.41 16.82
N LEU A 379 -20.59 -13.45 17.57
CA LEU A 379 -20.82 -12.03 17.33
C LEU A 379 -19.72 -11.55 16.37
N GLY A 380 -20.13 -11.11 15.19
CA GLY A 380 -19.24 -10.64 14.13
C GLY A 380 -19.41 -9.17 13.82
N VAL A 381 -18.31 -8.54 13.44
CA VAL A 381 -18.25 -7.15 12.97
C VAL A 381 -17.47 -7.12 11.65
N LYS A 382 -18.03 -6.44 10.65
CA LYS A 382 -17.28 -5.98 9.47
C LYS A 382 -16.69 -4.61 9.79
N ILE A 383 -15.37 -4.50 9.66
CA ILE A 383 -14.65 -3.25 9.86
C ILE A 383 -14.84 -2.34 8.65
N ASP A 384 -15.09 -1.06 8.90
CA ASP A 384 -15.15 -0.02 7.89
C ASP A 384 -13.72 0.30 7.39
N ASP A 385 -13.37 -0.23 6.22
CA ASP A 385 -12.07 -0.05 5.59
C ASP A 385 -11.86 1.39 5.13
N SER A 386 -12.91 2.08 4.71
CA SER A 386 -12.89 3.50 4.34
C SER A 386 -12.55 4.38 5.55
N GLN A 387 -13.20 4.17 6.70
CA GLN A 387 -12.90 4.90 7.94
C GLN A 387 -11.52 4.54 8.49
N LEU A 388 -11.13 3.26 8.42
CA LEU A 388 -9.79 2.82 8.80
C LEU A 388 -8.71 3.55 7.98
N LEU A 389 -8.89 3.65 6.66
CA LEU A 389 -7.92 4.28 5.75
C LEU A 389 -7.95 5.81 5.73
N HIS A 390 -9.13 6.44 5.84
CA HIS A 390 -9.26 7.89 5.74
C HIS A 390 -9.14 8.60 7.09
N ARG A 391 -9.55 7.96 8.19
CA ARG A 391 -9.62 8.61 9.50
C ARG A 391 -8.57 8.08 10.45
N GLU A 392 -8.54 6.76 10.69
CA GLU A 392 -7.58 6.18 11.64
C GLU A 392 -6.15 6.25 11.08
N MET A 393 -5.90 5.86 9.83
CA MET A 393 -4.59 6.01 9.21
C MET A 393 -4.14 7.48 9.15
N ALA A 394 -5.04 8.42 8.86
CA ALA A 394 -4.71 9.85 8.89
C ALA A 394 -4.28 10.33 10.30
N ARG A 395 -4.93 9.84 11.36
CA ARG A 395 -4.51 10.08 12.75
C ARG A 395 -3.14 9.48 13.03
N ILE A 396 -2.91 8.22 12.64
CA ILE A 396 -1.61 7.54 12.80
C ILE A 396 -0.50 8.32 12.09
N TRP A 397 -0.78 8.86 10.90
CA TRP A 397 0.16 9.69 10.15
C TRP A 397 0.46 11.04 10.82
N ASN A 398 -0.53 11.65 11.48
CA ASN A 398 -0.31 12.89 12.23
C ASN A 398 0.57 12.66 13.47
N ASP A 399 0.42 11.52 14.14
CA ASP A 399 1.19 11.17 15.34
C ASP A 399 2.50 10.41 15.01
N PHE A 400 2.85 10.31 13.73
CA PHE A 400 3.95 9.48 13.25
C PHE A 400 5.32 10.07 13.68
N PRO A 401 6.08 9.39 14.56
CA PRO A 401 7.26 9.99 15.21
C PRO A 401 8.56 9.86 14.38
N PHE A 402 8.51 9.31 13.16
CA PHE A 402 9.69 9.01 12.34
C PHE A 402 9.93 10.09 11.28
N ALA A 403 11.18 10.23 10.81
CA ALA A 403 11.61 11.39 10.03
C ALA A 403 10.86 11.56 8.70
N HIS A 404 10.44 12.79 8.40
CA HIS A 404 9.62 13.19 7.24
C HIS A 404 10.35 13.09 5.87
N GLU A 405 11.59 12.63 5.83
CA GLU A 405 12.37 12.53 4.59
C GLU A 405 12.08 11.24 3.80
N SER A 406 11.36 10.28 4.39
CA SER A 406 10.97 9.01 3.75
C SER A 406 9.47 8.98 3.50
N SER A 407 9.05 8.62 2.28
CA SER A 407 7.63 8.39 2.00
C SER A 407 7.24 7.00 2.49
N SER A 408 6.15 6.93 3.25
CA SER A 408 5.61 5.69 3.79
C SER A 408 4.24 5.46 3.17
N SER A 409 3.94 4.25 2.73
CA SER A 409 2.62 3.95 2.19
C SER A 409 2.12 2.60 2.63
N VAL A 410 0.81 2.49 2.81
CA VAL A 410 0.12 1.22 3.00
C VAL A 410 -0.47 0.82 1.65
N SER A 411 -0.24 -0.42 1.23
CA SER A 411 -0.76 -0.97 -0.01
C SER A 411 -1.41 -2.34 0.22
N THR A 412 -2.29 -2.75 -0.68
CA THR A 412 -2.77 -4.14 -0.78
C THR A 412 -1.62 -5.11 -1.07
N LEU A 413 -1.88 -6.42 -0.95
CA LEU A 413 -0.90 -7.47 -1.34
C LEU A 413 -0.54 -7.41 -2.84
N SER A 414 -1.46 -6.93 -3.69
CA SER A 414 -1.26 -6.76 -5.13
C SER A 414 -0.46 -5.50 -5.50
N GLY A 415 -0.22 -4.60 -4.54
CA GLY A 415 0.58 -3.39 -4.71
C GLY A 415 -0.22 -2.12 -5.01
N ARG A 416 -1.56 -2.16 -5.02
CA ARG A 416 -2.40 -0.95 -5.05
C ARG A 416 -2.21 -0.15 -3.76
N VAL A 417 -1.75 1.10 -3.87
CA VAL A 417 -1.57 2.01 -2.71
C VAL A 417 -2.93 2.42 -2.16
N LEU A 418 -3.09 2.29 -0.84
CA LEU A 418 -4.31 2.61 -0.10
C LEU A 418 -4.19 3.95 0.66
N SER A 419 -3.03 4.19 1.27
CA SER A 419 -2.74 5.42 2.02
C SER A 419 -1.25 5.75 1.90
N GLU A 420 -0.92 7.03 1.77
CA GLU A 420 0.47 7.50 1.62
C GLU A 420 0.75 8.71 2.53
N TYR A 421 1.94 8.71 3.12
CA TYR A 421 2.50 9.77 3.93
C TYR A 421 3.82 10.26 3.31
N GLY A 422 3.96 11.58 3.16
CA GLY A 422 5.10 12.22 2.52
C GLY A 422 4.91 12.48 1.03
N SER A 423 5.95 12.97 0.35
CA SER A 423 5.89 13.22 -1.10
C SER A 423 6.11 11.92 -1.88
N PRO A 424 5.34 11.66 -2.96
CA PRO A 424 5.48 10.44 -3.76
C PRO A 424 6.88 10.38 -4.34
N SER A 425 7.67 9.45 -3.84
CA SER A 425 9.02 9.23 -4.34
C SER A 425 8.98 8.06 -5.32
N SER A 426 9.29 8.31 -6.59
CA SER A 426 9.44 7.27 -7.63
C SER A 426 10.71 6.40 -7.42
N GLY A 427 11.10 6.18 -6.16
CA GLY A 427 12.23 5.37 -5.75
C GLY A 427 11.82 3.93 -5.50
N ALA A 428 12.77 3.00 -5.62
CA ALA A 428 12.56 1.60 -5.28
C ALA A 428 12.22 1.46 -3.79
N SER A 429 11.10 0.80 -3.47
CA SER A 429 10.70 0.45 -2.10
C SER A 429 11.80 -0.34 -1.41
N THR A 430 12.22 0.12 -0.24
CA THR A 430 13.40 -0.43 0.45
C THR A 430 13.01 -1.52 1.45
N VAL A 431 11.84 -1.44 2.07
CA VAL A 431 11.35 -2.41 3.07
C VAL A 431 9.84 -2.57 2.94
N VAL A 432 9.38 -3.82 2.94
CA VAL A 432 7.98 -4.23 2.95
C VAL A 432 7.72 -4.95 4.27
N ALA A 433 6.99 -4.31 5.19
CA ALA A 433 6.45 -4.98 6.37
C ALA A 433 5.02 -5.46 6.09
N SER A 434 4.55 -6.45 6.85
CA SER A 434 3.18 -6.97 6.77
C SER A 434 2.54 -6.95 8.14
N PHE A 435 1.22 -6.84 8.20
CA PHE A 435 0.46 -6.92 9.45
C PHE A 435 0.47 -8.35 10.00
N GLU A 436 0.38 -8.48 11.31
CA GLU A 436 0.34 -9.78 11.98
C GLU A 436 -0.90 -10.57 11.54
N GLY A 437 -0.74 -11.88 11.33
CA GLY A 437 -1.83 -12.73 10.82
C GLY A 437 -2.34 -12.39 9.42
N GLN A 438 -1.70 -11.45 8.70
CA GLN A 438 -2.21 -10.88 7.44
C GLN A 438 -3.59 -10.21 7.61
N PHE A 439 -3.82 -9.60 8.78
CA PHE A 439 -5.03 -8.83 9.09
C PHE A 439 -4.69 -7.40 9.55
N PRO A 440 -5.00 -6.36 8.76
CA PRO A 440 -5.53 -6.43 7.40
C PRO A 440 -4.51 -7.05 6.42
N PRO A 441 -4.94 -7.55 5.23
CA PRO A 441 -4.07 -8.16 4.23
C PRO A 441 -3.28 -7.11 3.46
N TRP A 442 -2.57 -6.23 4.17
CA TRP A 442 -1.88 -5.08 3.61
C TRP A 442 -0.38 -5.15 3.88
N ARG A 443 0.36 -4.30 3.17
CA ARG A 443 1.80 -4.14 3.25
C ARG A 443 2.15 -2.70 3.52
N ILE A 444 3.17 -2.50 4.34
CA ILE A 444 3.71 -1.18 4.64
C ILE A 444 5.01 -1.03 3.85
N ASN A 445 5.03 -0.07 2.94
CA ASN A 445 6.16 0.23 2.08
C ASN A 445 6.86 1.49 2.58
N PHE A 446 8.19 1.40 2.69
CA PHE A 446 9.03 2.56 2.98
C PHE A 446 9.91 2.88 1.78
N SER A 447 9.89 4.13 1.34
CA SER A 447 10.78 4.64 0.31
C SER A 447 11.56 5.84 0.84
N SER A 448 12.88 5.80 0.69
CA SER A 448 13.76 6.86 1.17
C SER A 448 14.64 7.39 0.03
N PRO A 449 14.50 8.66 -0.39
CA PRO A 449 15.43 9.31 -1.31
C PRO A 449 16.84 9.46 -0.71
N ALA A 450 16.98 9.31 0.62
CA ALA A 450 18.24 9.40 1.33
C ALA A 450 19.28 8.42 0.79
N MET A 451 18.89 7.22 0.34
CA MET A 451 19.85 6.24 -0.19
C MET A 451 20.57 6.75 -1.45
N ARG A 452 19.91 7.57 -2.27
CA ARG A 452 20.50 8.18 -3.48
C ARG A 452 21.31 9.45 -3.16
N ARG A 453 20.87 10.28 -2.21
CA ARG A 453 21.62 11.47 -1.76
C ARG A 453 22.84 11.14 -0.91
N LEU A 454 22.75 10.15 -0.01
CA LEU A 454 23.85 9.71 0.85
C LEU A 454 25.01 9.10 0.03
N ALA A 455 24.73 8.48 -1.12
CA ALA A 455 25.78 7.99 -2.02
C ALA A 455 26.62 9.11 -2.65
N VAL A 456 26.03 10.28 -2.89
CA VAL A 456 26.66 11.39 -3.62
C VAL A 456 27.20 12.48 -2.68
N MET A 457 26.46 12.85 -1.63
CA MET A 457 26.82 13.96 -0.74
C MET A 457 27.86 13.61 0.33
N ASN A 458 27.96 12.35 0.78
CA ASN A 458 28.95 11.95 1.78
C ASN A 458 30.36 11.71 1.22
N LEU A 459 30.56 11.76 -0.11
CA LEU A 459 31.92 11.89 -0.64
C LEU A 459 32.50 13.26 -0.26
N MET A 460 31.76 14.35 -0.45
CA MET A 460 32.28 15.71 -0.33
C MET A 460 32.51 16.21 1.11
N LYS A 461 31.79 15.66 2.10
CA LYS A 461 31.99 16.00 3.53
C LYS A 461 32.94 15.08 4.27
N SER A 462 33.44 14.03 3.64
CA SER A 462 34.28 13.04 4.32
C SER A 462 35.73 13.51 4.41
N TYR A 463 36.28 13.54 5.64
CA TYR A 463 37.71 13.72 5.90
C TYR A 463 38.57 12.77 5.05
N HIS A 464 38.02 11.63 4.62
CA HIS A 464 38.67 10.66 3.76
C HIS A 464 39.11 11.24 2.40
N LEU A 465 38.32 12.11 1.75
CA LEU A 465 38.75 12.74 0.50
C LEU A 465 39.99 13.62 0.72
N TRP A 466 39.99 14.40 1.81
CA TRP A 466 41.15 15.20 2.20
C TRP A 466 42.37 14.33 2.48
N THR A 467 42.22 13.19 3.16
CA THR A 467 43.35 12.26 3.37
C THR A 467 43.92 11.70 2.08
N ILE A 468 43.08 11.34 1.10
CA ILE A 468 43.53 10.85 -0.21
C ILE A 468 44.27 11.95 -0.98
N LEU A 469 43.74 13.18 -0.95
CA LEU A 469 44.37 14.33 -1.58
C LEU A 469 45.74 14.65 -0.95
N THR A 470 45.84 14.63 0.38
CA THR A 470 47.11 14.84 1.09
C THR A 470 48.14 13.76 0.75
N ILE A 471 47.73 12.49 0.68
CA ILE A 471 48.60 11.38 0.26
C ILE A 471 49.09 11.59 -1.18
N LEU A 472 48.21 12.00 -2.09
CA LEU A 472 48.58 12.26 -3.49
C LEU A 472 49.60 13.40 -3.60
N ILE A 473 49.43 14.46 -2.82
CA ILE A 473 50.38 15.59 -2.77
C ILE A 473 51.73 15.13 -2.19
N LEU A 474 51.73 14.34 -1.11
CA LEU A 474 52.98 13.84 -0.51
C LEU A 474 53.73 12.90 -1.46
N LEU A 475 53.01 12.04 -2.19
CA LEU A 475 53.58 11.12 -3.17
C LEU A 475 54.18 11.88 -4.36
N THR A 476 53.46 12.87 -4.89
CA THR A 476 53.96 13.69 -6.01
C THR A 476 55.18 14.50 -5.60
N PHE A 477 55.17 15.09 -4.39
CA PHE A 477 56.31 15.82 -3.85
C PHE A 477 57.54 14.94 -3.62
N GLY A 478 57.37 13.78 -3.00
CA GLY A 478 58.47 12.83 -2.79
C GLY A 478 59.05 12.29 -4.10
N THR A 479 58.20 12.05 -5.10
CA THR A 479 58.65 11.66 -6.45
C THR A 479 59.45 12.78 -7.12
N ALA A 480 58.99 14.03 -7.01
CA ALA A 480 59.68 15.19 -7.57
C ALA A 480 61.08 15.38 -6.95
N LEU A 481 61.23 15.17 -5.64
CA LEU A 481 62.53 15.21 -4.97
C LEU A 481 63.49 14.15 -5.50
N VAL A 482 63.04 12.89 -5.62
CA VAL A 482 63.87 11.80 -6.15
C VAL A 482 64.33 12.11 -7.58
N VAL A 483 63.43 12.58 -8.44
CA VAL A 483 63.76 12.95 -9.82
C VAL A 483 64.78 14.09 -9.86
N ARG A 484 64.58 15.16 -9.08
CA ARG A 484 65.50 16.30 -9.04
C ARG A 484 66.91 15.90 -8.58
N THR A 485 67.00 15.02 -7.60
CA THR A 485 68.30 14.53 -7.11
C THR A 485 69.00 13.69 -8.18
N LEU A 486 68.27 12.84 -8.90
CA LEU A 486 68.84 12.04 -9.99
C LEU A 486 69.33 12.89 -11.15
N THR A 487 68.59 13.93 -11.57
CA THR A 487 69.01 14.81 -12.67
C THR A 487 70.28 15.58 -12.34
N HIS A 488 70.40 16.09 -11.11
CA HIS A 488 71.57 16.85 -10.68
C HIS A 488 72.84 15.98 -10.61
N GLU A 489 72.72 14.71 -10.20
CA GLU A 489 73.87 13.78 -10.23
C GLU A 489 74.24 13.36 -11.65
N MET A 490 73.26 13.26 -12.56
CA MET A 490 73.51 12.94 -13.97
C MET A 490 74.31 14.04 -14.67
N GLU A 491 74.01 15.32 -14.41
CA GLU A 491 74.82 16.44 -14.92
C GLU A 491 76.28 16.34 -14.44
N VAL A 492 76.49 15.99 -13.18
CA VAL A 492 77.83 15.82 -12.60
C VAL A 492 78.58 14.61 -13.20
N LEU A 493 77.88 13.51 -13.48
CA LEU A 493 78.47 12.33 -14.12
C LEU A 493 78.80 12.57 -15.60
N GLY A 494 77.98 13.33 -16.32
CA GLY A 494 78.26 13.76 -17.68
C GLY A 494 79.55 14.56 -17.76
N LEU A 495 79.71 15.54 -16.87
CA LEU A 495 80.93 16.37 -16.80
C LEU A 495 82.19 15.56 -16.50
N LYS A 496 82.11 14.51 -15.65
CA LYS A 496 83.25 13.61 -15.41
C LYS A 496 83.62 12.76 -16.62
N SER A 497 82.62 12.28 -17.36
CA SER A 497 82.85 11.50 -18.58
C SER A 497 83.45 12.35 -19.69
N ASP A 498 82.94 13.57 -19.88
CA ASP A 498 83.43 14.51 -20.89
C ASP A 498 84.85 15.00 -20.56
N PHE A 499 85.15 15.21 -19.27
CA PHE A 499 86.51 15.49 -18.81
C PHE A 499 87.47 14.34 -19.14
N LEU A 500 87.09 13.09 -18.83
CA LEU A 500 87.94 11.92 -19.13
C LEU A 500 88.13 11.70 -20.63
N ALA A 501 87.11 11.93 -21.46
CA ALA A 501 87.21 11.82 -22.91
C ALA A 501 88.12 12.91 -23.51
N SER A 502 87.99 14.16 -23.04
CA SER A 502 88.82 15.29 -23.45
C SER A 502 90.29 15.07 -23.06
N VAL A 503 90.53 14.73 -21.80
CA VAL A 503 91.87 14.44 -21.28
C VAL A 503 92.50 13.28 -22.04
N SER A 504 91.77 12.18 -22.29
CA SER A 504 92.32 11.05 -23.05
C SER A 504 92.72 11.44 -24.49
N HIS A 505 92.01 12.39 -25.11
CA HIS A 505 92.34 12.89 -26.44
C HIS A 505 93.59 13.78 -26.45
N GLU A 506 93.76 14.61 -25.41
CA GLU A 506 94.94 15.46 -25.24
C GLU A 506 96.22 14.66 -24.93
N TYR A 507 96.11 13.51 -24.24
CA TYR A 507 97.25 12.64 -23.95
C TYR A 507 97.71 11.80 -25.16
N ARG A 508 96.77 11.33 -25.99
CA ARG A 508 97.08 10.38 -27.07
C ARG A 508 97.97 10.98 -28.16
N THR A 509 97.71 12.24 -28.52
CA THR A 509 98.41 12.95 -29.60
C THR A 509 99.91 13.12 -29.35
N PRO A 510 100.36 13.68 -28.19
CA PRO A 510 101.78 13.82 -27.89
C PRO A 510 102.49 12.47 -27.70
N ILE A 511 101.84 11.46 -27.11
CA ILE A 511 102.42 10.10 -26.97
C ILE A 511 102.69 9.48 -28.35
N MET A 512 101.72 9.53 -29.26
CA MET A 512 101.89 9.04 -30.63
C MET A 512 103.01 9.79 -31.36
N SER A 513 103.11 11.10 -31.18
CA SER A 513 104.20 11.92 -31.74
C SER A 513 105.58 11.46 -31.24
N ILE A 514 105.74 11.27 -29.92
CA ILE A 514 106.97 10.76 -29.31
C ILE A 514 107.32 9.38 -29.86
N MET A 515 106.36 8.45 -29.88
CA MET A 515 106.59 7.09 -30.39
C MET A 515 107.07 7.10 -31.85
N VAL A 516 106.43 7.89 -32.72
CA VAL A 516 106.80 7.97 -34.14
C VAL A 516 108.19 8.57 -34.33
N LEU A 517 108.54 9.62 -33.57
CA LEU A 517 109.85 10.26 -33.64
C LEU A 517 110.97 9.36 -33.10
N VAL A 518 110.73 8.67 -31.97
CA VAL A 518 111.67 7.69 -31.40
C VAL A 518 111.90 6.53 -32.36
N GLU A 519 110.85 6.00 -32.99
CA GLU A 519 111.00 4.91 -33.95
C GLU A 519 111.81 5.34 -35.20
N ARG A 520 111.65 6.58 -35.66
CA ARG A 520 112.46 7.13 -36.77
C ARG A 520 113.94 7.29 -36.41
N LEU A 521 114.25 7.67 -35.17
CA LEU A 521 115.63 7.72 -34.67
C LEU A 521 116.21 6.31 -34.55
N ARG A 522 115.45 5.35 -34.01
CA ARG A 522 115.87 3.96 -33.81
C ARG A 522 116.19 3.24 -35.13
N GLN A 523 115.44 3.51 -36.19
CA GLN A 523 115.65 2.90 -37.50
C GLN A 523 116.88 3.46 -38.26
N GLY A 524 117.65 4.39 -37.67
CA GLY A 524 118.83 4.98 -38.31
C GLY A 524 118.53 5.82 -39.56
N LYS A 525 117.24 6.17 -39.77
CA LYS A 525 116.75 6.87 -40.96
C LYS A 525 117.05 8.37 -40.97
N VAL A 526 117.68 8.89 -39.90
CA VAL A 526 118.02 10.31 -39.74
C VAL A 526 119.54 10.46 -39.75
N LYS A 527 120.12 10.84 -40.89
CA LYS A 527 121.59 10.93 -41.08
C LYS A 527 122.17 12.32 -40.82
N SER A 528 121.33 13.33 -40.60
CA SER A 528 121.76 14.70 -40.31
C SER A 528 121.74 14.97 -38.81
N ALA A 529 122.88 15.39 -38.25
CA ALA A 529 123.01 15.75 -36.84
C ALA A 529 122.02 16.86 -36.42
N TYR A 530 121.66 17.75 -37.35
CA TYR A 530 120.67 18.80 -37.11
C TYR A 530 119.26 18.23 -36.87
N LYS A 531 118.80 17.28 -37.70
CA LYS A 531 117.48 16.65 -37.56
C LYS A 531 117.37 15.73 -36.33
N VAL A 532 118.47 15.12 -35.93
CA VAL A 532 118.52 14.34 -34.68
C VAL A 532 118.24 15.26 -33.49
N ASN A 533 118.90 16.43 -33.44
CA ASN A 533 118.69 17.39 -32.36
C ASN A 533 117.26 17.97 -32.35
N GLU A 534 116.71 18.27 -33.53
CA GLU A 534 115.32 18.73 -33.70
C GLU A 534 114.30 17.70 -33.17
N TYR A 535 114.50 16.42 -33.45
CA TYR A 535 113.62 15.35 -32.95
C TYR A 535 113.72 15.20 -31.44
N TYR A 536 114.93 15.29 -30.86
CA TYR A 536 115.10 15.32 -29.40
C TYR A 536 114.38 16.51 -28.77
N THR A 537 114.42 17.69 -29.39
CA THR A 537 113.71 18.88 -28.89
C THR A 537 112.20 18.67 -28.91
N ILE A 538 111.63 18.13 -30.00
CA ILE A 538 110.19 17.87 -30.11
C ILE A 538 109.73 16.77 -29.14
N ILE A 539 110.56 15.73 -28.94
CA ILE A 539 110.28 14.69 -27.95
C ILE A 539 110.28 15.28 -26.53
N SER A 540 111.28 16.10 -26.20
CA SER A 540 111.35 16.78 -24.89
C SER A 540 110.14 17.69 -24.66
N GLN A 541 109.78 18.52 -25.66
CA GLN A 541 108.62 19.40 -25.56
C GLN A 541 107.30 18.63 -25.38
N ASN A 542 107.11 17.51 -26.10
CA ASN A 542 105.91 16.70 -25.93
C ASN A 542 105.91 15.94 -24.59
N ALA A 543 107.08 15.54 -24.09
CA ALA A 543 107.23 14.91 -22.78
C ALA A 543 106.94 15.91 -21.64
N ASP A 544 107.44 17.14 -21.75
CA ASP A 544 107.14 18.23 -20.81
C ASP A 544 105.65 18.61 -20.84
N LYS A 545 105.05 18.64 -22.03
CA LYS A 545 103.61 18.89 -22.20
C LYS A 545 102.75 17.79 -21.55
N LEU A 546 103.15 16.52 -21.67
CA LEU A 546 102.52 15.42 -20.96
C LEU A 546 102.70 15.54 -19.44
N GLY A 547 103.90 15.91 -18.99
CA GLY A 547 104.17 16.18 -17.57
C GLY A 547 103.32 17.32 -16.99
N GLY A 548 103.06 18.35 -17.79
CA GLY A 548 102.20 19.48 -17.42
C GLY A 548 100.71 19.13 -17.30
N LEU A 549 100.24 18.09 -17.98
CA LEU A 549 98.85 17.62 -17.91
C LEU A 549 98.57 16.69 -16.71
N VAL A 550 99.62 16.21 -16.03
CA VAL A 550 99.54 15.29 -14.88
C VAL A 550 99.57 16.05 -13.53
N ARG A 551 100.02 17.31 -13.53
CA ARG A 551 99.94 18.22 -12.38
C ARG A 551 98.63 18.97 -12.37
#